data_AF-A0A948JSD3-F1
#
_entry.id   AF-A0A948JSD3-F1
#
_cell.length_a   1.000
_cell.length_b   1.000
_cell.length_c   1.000
_cell.angle_alpha   90.00
_cell.angle_beta   90.00
_cell.angle_gamma   90.00
#
_symmetry.space_group_name_H-M   'P 1'
#
loop_
_entity.id
_entity.type
_entity.pdbx_description
1 polymer ?
#
loop_
_entity_poly.entity_id
_entity_poly.type
_entity_poly.pdbx_seq_one_letter_code
_entity_poly.pdbx_strand_id
1 'polypeptide(L)'
;MQLEWLQWYVSQATKRKNRPIFNDHYLCPCCFMPTLTAPAAYEICSLCFWEDDGQDSDDADDLRGGPNSNYTLTEARANFAAYCTMYRPEDSQAFNGQQQYLEARQQLYQLFLTAVSSGDKTDWRAVIKAKKNYNRLRWR
;
A
#
# COMPACT_ATOMS: atom_id res chain seq x y z
N MET A 1 8.12 15.08 -26.08
CA MET A 1 7.51 15.07 -24.73
C MET A 1 7.00 13.70 -24.30
N GLN A 2 6.24 12.95 -25.11
CA GLN A 2 5.77 11.61 -24.69
C GLN A 2 6.87 10.53 -24.63
N LEU A 3 7.86 10.58 -25.55
CA LEU A 3 8.93 9.57 -25.58
C LEU A 3 9.88 9.65 -24.37
N GLU A 4 10.26 10.86 -23.97
CA GLU A 4 11.14 11.10 -22.81
C GLU A 4 10.51 10.60 -21.50
N TRP A 5 9.24 10.95 -21.26
CA TRP A 5 8.52 10.47 -20.07
C TRP A 5 8.39 8.94 -20.06
N LEU A 6 8.07 8.33 -21.20
CA LEU A 6 7.94 6.87 -21.30
C LEU A 6 9.28 6.17 -21.05
N GLN A 7 10.36 6.67 -21.63
CA GLN A 7 11.70 6.14 -21.41
C GLN A 7 12.12 6.26 -19.95
N TRP A 8 11.87 7.43 -19.34
CA TRP A 8 12.10 7.64 -17.92
C TRP A 8 11.27 6.68 -17.07
N TYR A 9 9.96 6.57 -17.32
CA TYR A 9 9.05 5.68 -16.58
C TYR A 9 9.53 4.22 -16.64
N VAL A 10 9.84 3.72 -17.84
CA VAL A 10 10.37 2.36 -18.03
C VAL A 10 11.69 2.18 -17.27
N SER A 11 12.56 3.20 -17.27
CA SER A 11 13.81 3.14 -16.51
C SER A 11 13.60 3.03 -15.00
N GLN A 12 12.54 3.62 -14.45
CA GLN A 12 12.20 3.52 -13.03
C GLN A 12 11.50 2.19 -12.71
N ALA A 13 10.52 1.78 -13.53
CA ALA A 13 9.73 0.59 -13.33
C ALA A 13 10.54 -0.72 -13.46
N THR A 14 11.64 -0.71 -14.21
CA THR A 14 12.51 -1.88 -14.42
C THR A 14 13.64 -2.00 -13.40
N LYS A 15 13.82 -1.03 -12.51
CA LYS A 15 14.82 -1.11 -11.43
C LYS A 15 14.48 -2.26 -10.49
N ARG A 16 15.43 -3.18 -10.31
CA ARG A 16 15.32 -4.22 -9.27
C ARG A 16 15.53 -3.59 -7.90
N LYS A 17 14.58 -3.81 -7.00
CA LYS A 17 14.63 -3.31 -5.62
C LYS A 17 14.59 -4.47 -4.64
N ASN A 18 15.42 -4.40 -3.60
CA ASN A 18 15.43 -5.41 -2.55
C ASN A 18 14.38 -5.04 -1.49
N ARG A 19 13.21 -5.68 -1.55
CA ARG A 19 12.11 -5.37 -0.63
C ARG A 19 12.05 -6.35 0.54
N PRO A 20 11.86 -5.86 1.77
CA PRO A 20 11.69 -6.72 2.93
C PRO A 20 10.46 -7.62 2.81
N ILE A 21 10.57 -8.84 3.34
CA ILE A 21 9.53 -9.88 3.33
C ILE A 21 9.26 -10.32 4.77
N PHE A 22 7.99 -10.56 5.08
CA PHE A 22 7.53 -11.18 6.31
C PHE A 22 6.41 -12.19 6.01
N ASN A 23 6.57 -13.44 6.46
CA ASN A 23 5.63 -14.54 6.20
C ASN A 23 5.18 -14.63 4.72
N ASP A 24 6.15 -14.69 3.82
CA ASP A 24 5.96 -14.77 2.35
C ASP A 24 5.23 -13.57 1.72
N HIS A 25 5.12 -12.45 2.45
CA HIS A 25 4.53 -11.22 1.94
C HIS A 25 5.54 -10.08 1.96
N TYR A 26 5.55 -9.30 0.90
CA TYR A 26 6.35 -8.09 0.77
C TYR A 26 5.71 -6.94 1.54
N LEU A 27 6.56 -6.11 2.15
CA LEU A 27 6.11 -4.89 2.78
C LEU A 27 5.65 -3.90 1.70
N CYS A 28 4.47 -3.32 1.93
CA CYS A 28 3.99 -2.21 1.12
C CYS A 28 4.91 -1.00 1.28
N PRO A 29 5.37 -0.36 0.19
CA PRO A 29 6.30 0.77 0.29
C PRO A 29 5.69 2.01 0.94
N CYS A 30 4.35 2.07 1.03
CA CYS A 30 3.61 3.18 1.63
C CYS A 30 3.36 2.97 3.14
N CYS A 31 2.65 1.90 3.54
CA CYS A 31 2.31 1.68 4.96
C CYS A 31 3.26 0.76 5.72
N PHE A 32 4.25 0.16 5.05
CA PHE A 32 5.25 -0.74 5.61
C PHE A 32 4.71 -2.03 6.25
N MET A 33 3.43 -2.36 6.04
CA MET A 33 2.87 -3.65 6.48
C MET A 33 3.01 -4.71 5.38
N PRO A 34 3.20 -6.00 5.74
CA PRO A 34 3.38 -7.10 4.80
C PRO A 34 2.07 -7.51 4.13
N THR A 35 1.57 -6.66 3.24
CA THR A 35 0.26 -6.82 2.61
C THR A 35 0.31 -7.41 1.22
N LEU A 36 1.48 -7.37 0.55
CA LEU A 36 1.66 -7.70 -0.86
C LEU A 36 2.18 -9.13 -1.04
N THR A 37 1.65 -9.87 -1.99
CA THR A 37 2.01 -11.27 -2.28
C THR A 37 3.16 -11.40 -3.28
N ALA A 38 3.39 -10.38 -4.09
CA ALA A 38 4.50 -10.29 -5.03
C ALA A 38 5.01 -8.83 -5.12
N PRO A 39 6.29 -8.61 -5.44
CA PRO A 39 6.85 -7.27 -5.57
C PRO A 39 6.62 -6.72 -6.99
N ALA A 40 6.28 -5.44 -7.09
CA ALA A 40 6.06 -4.72 -8.34
C ALA A 40 5.04 -5.44 -9.27
N ALA A 41 4.01 -6.04 -8.66
CA ALA A 41 3.01 -6.86 -9.35
C ALA A 41 1.65 -6.16 -9.49
N TYR A 42 1.60 -4.84 -9.28
CA TYR A 42 0.39 -4.03 -9.33
C TYR A 42 -0.68 -4.47 -8.32
N GLU A 43 -0.27 -5.11 -7.22
CA GLU A 43 -1.20 -5.42 -6.12
C GLU A 43 -1.52 -4.15 -5.34
N ILE A 44 -2.81 -3.90 -5.11
CA ILE A 44 -3.27 -2.79 -4.29
C ILE A 44 -3.22 -3.19 -2.81
N CYS A 45 -2.49 -2.41 -2.02
CA CYS A 45 -2.39 -2.64 -0.58
C CYS A 45 -3.76 -2.51 0.09
N SER A 46 -4.16 -3.53 0.87
CA SER A 46 -5.45 -3.54 1.58
C SER A 46 -5.56 -2.52 2.72
N LEU A 47 -4.46 -1.84 3.08
CA LEU A 47 -4.43 -0.85 4.15
C LEU A 47 -4.37 0.57 3.58
N CYS A 48 -3.30 0.93 2.87
CA CYS A 48 -3.14 2.31 2.39
C CYS A 48 -3.73 2.56 0.99
N PHE A 49 -4.03 1.51 0.23
CA PHE A 49 -4.55 1.58 -1.15
C PHE A 49 -3.56 2.04 -2.21
N TRP A 50 -2.28 2.16 -1.87
CA TRP A 50 -1.21 2.27 -2.86
C TRP A 50 -1.15 1.02 -3.73
N GLU A 51 -1.15 1.20 -5.05
CA GLU A 51 -0.85 0.13 -6.01
C GLU A 51 0.67 -0.06 -6.10
N ASP A 52 1.11 -1.30 -5.96
CA ASP A 52 2.52 -1.63 -6.04
C ASP A 52 3.05 -1.67 -7.48
N ASP A 53 3.35 -0.49 -8.02
CA ASP A 53 3.94 -0.24 -9.34
C ASP A 53 5.49 -0.35 -9.35
N GLY A 54 6.09 -0.84 -8.27
CA GLY A 54 7.53 -0.94 -8.10
C GLY A 54 8.22 0.31 -7.54
N GLN A 55 7.50 1.39 -7.24
CA GLN A 55 8.05 2.57 -6.57
C GLN A 55 8.48 2.23 -5.13
N ASP A 56 9.55 2.87 -4.66
CA ASP A 56 10.11 2.66 -3.31
C ASP A 56 10.85 3.92 -2.84
N SER A 57 11.68 3.80 -1.80
CA SER A 57 12.29 4.95 -1.13
C SER A 57 13.28 5.74 -1.99
N ASP A 58 13.94 5.12 -2.97
CA ASP A 58 14.91 5.76 -3.86
C ASP A 58 14.28 6.67 -4.93
N ASP A 59 12.98 6.48 -5.18
CA ASP A 59 12.22 7.27 -6.14
C ASP A 59 10.88 7.74 -5.54
N ALA A 60 10.80 7.89 -4.23
CA ALA A 60 9.53 8.13 -3.54
C ALA A 60 8.86 9.47 -3.89
N ASP A 61 9.64 10.45 -4.34
CA ASP A 61 9.17 11.78 -4.75
C ASP A 61 8.76 11.87 -6.22
N ASP A 62 8.98 10.79 -6.98
CA ASP A 62 8.65 10.75 -8.40
C ASP A 62 7.13 10.62 -8.61
N LEU A 63 6.58 11.38 -9.56
CA LEU A 63 5.18 11.27 -9.98
C LEU A 63 5.06 10.29 -11.15
N ARG A 64 4.74 9.03 -10.84
CA ARG A 64 4.59 7.96 -11.84
C ARG A 64 3.21 7.92 -12.49
N GLY A 65 2.17 8.41 -11.83
CA GLY A 65 0.83 8.44 -12.40
C GLY A 65 0.05 7.13 -12.21
N GLY A 66 -0.80 6.81 -13.20
CA GLY A 66 -1.52 5.54 -13.25
C GLY A 66 -2.58 5.40 -12.15
N PRO A 67 -2.78 4.19 -11.60
CA PRO A 67 -3.73 3.94 -10.52
C PRO A 67 -3.40 4.67 -9.21
N ASN A 68 -2.16 5.12 -9.03
CA ASN A 68 -1.73 5.99 -7.94
C ASN A 68 -1.98 7.48 -8.23
N SER A 69 -2.64 7.84 -9.34
CA SER A 69 -3.03 9.20 -9.71
C SER A 69 -1.85 10.20 -9.64
N ASN A 70 -2.07 11.43 -9.16
CA ASN A 70 -1.03 12.44 -9.00
C ASN A 70 -0.40 12.43 -7.61
N TYR A 71 -0.28 11.26 -6.98
CA TYR A 71 0.38 11.11 -5.68
C TYR A 71 1.82 10.64 -5.87
N THR A 72 2.74 11.24 -5.11
CA THR A 72 4.04 10.63 -4.87
C THR A 72 3.92 9.59 -3.76
N LEU A 73 4.86 8.65 -3.69
CA LEU A 73 4.92 7.70 -2.58
C LEU A 73 5.20 8.43 -1.26
N THR A 74 6.03 9.48 -1.27
CA THR A 74 6.28 10.35 -0.11
C THR A 74 4.99 10.95 0.42
N GLU A 75 4.14 11.47 -0.46
CA GLU A 75 2.85 12.02 -0.08
C GLU A 75 1.88 10.94 0.42
N ALA A 76 1.81 9.79 -0.28
CA ALA A 76 0.98 8.67 0.15
C ALA A 76 1.34 8.19 1.57
N ARG A 77 2.64 8.17 1.92
CA ARG A 77 3.13 7.86 3.27
C ARG A 77 2.63 8.88 4.29
N ALA A 78 2.75 10.17 3.99
CA ALA A 78 2.27 11.24 4.85
C ALA A 78 0.74 11.16 5.08
N ASN A 79 -0.01 10.95 4.00
CA ASN A 79 -1.46 10.77 4.06
C ASN A 79 -1.84 9.53 4.87
N PHE A 80 -1.13 8.41 4.69
CA PHE A 80 -1.41 7.20 5.45
C PHE A 80 -1.16 7.41 6.95
N ALA A 81 -0.08 8.10 7.31
CA ALA A 81 0.21 8.45 8.69
C ALA A 81 -0.88 9.34 9.32
N ALA A 82 -1.45 10.27 8.55
CA ALA A 82 -2.48 11.20 9.03
C ALA A 82 -3.90 10.60 9.04
N TYR A 83 -4.24 9.78 8.04
CA TYR A 83 -5.63 9.42 7.72
C TYR A 83 -5.87 7.92 7.51
N CYS A 84 -4.83 7.09 7.68
CA CYS A 84 -4.83 5.65 7.38
C CYS A 84 -5.22 5.34 5.92
N THR A 85 -4.98 6.24 4.97
CA THR A 85 -5.23 6.05 3.53
C THR A 85 -4.19 6.85 2.73
N MET A 86 -3.83 6.43 1.52
CA MET A 86 -2.94 7.22 0.66
C MET A 86 -3.59 8.52 0.16
N TYR A 87 -4.92 8.60 0.20
CA TYR A 87 -5.68 9.71 -0.40
C TYR A 87 -5.66 10.98 0.45
N ARG A 88 -5.58 12.12 -0.23
CA ARG A 88 -5.85 13.47 0.28
C ARG A 88 -7.31 13.62 0.68
N PRO A 89 -7.65 14.38 1.75
CA PRO A 89 -9.03 14.77 2.04
C PRO A 89 -9.72 15.52 0.87
N GLU A 90 -8.95 16.27 0.08
CA GLU A 90 -9.43 17.03 -1.07
C GLU A 90 -9.95 16.13 -2.20
N ASP A 91 -9.41 14.91 -2.32
CA ASP A 91 -9.87 13.88 -3.25
C ASP A 91 -11.10 13.15 -2.67
N SER A 92 -12.12 13.95 -2.35
CA SER A 92 -13.25 13.64 -1.48
C SER A 92 -13.97 12.33 -1.82
N GLN A 93 -14.14 11.98 -3.08
CA GLN A 93 -14.76 10.71 -3.46
C GLN A 93 -13.93 9.50 -3.00
N ALA A 94 -12.63 9.49 -3.32
CA ALA A 94 -11.74 8.43 -2.92
C ALA A 94 -11.58 8.41 -1.40
N PHE A 95 -11.33 9.57 -0.80
CA PHE A 95 -11.14 9.71 0.65
C PHE A 95 -12.36 9.25 1.44
N ASN A 96 -13.54 9.80 1.18
CA ASN A 96 -14.77 9.50 1.94
C ASN A 96 -15.17 8.03 1.81
N GLY A 97 -15.02 7.44 0.62
CA GLY A 97 -15.25 6.00 0.41
C GLY A 97 -14.33 5.14 1.28
N GLN A 98 -13.10 5.57 1.52
CA GLN A 98 -12.18 4.88 2.43
C GLN A 98 -12.46 5.16 3.91
N GLN A 99 -12.99 6.33 4.26
CA GLN A 99 -13.30 6.66 5.65
C GLN A 99 -14.48 5.88 6.21
N GLN A 100 -15.42 5.44 5.35
CA GLN A 100 -16.54 4.57 5.78
C GLN A 100 -16.06 3.28 6.46
N TYR A 101 -14.87 2.79 6.12
CA TYR A 101 -14.30 1.54 6.64
C TYR A 101 -13.10 1.75 7.57
N LEU A 102 -12.94 2.96 8.11
CA LEU A 102 -11.77 3.35 8.90
C LEU A 102 -11.56 2.43 10.11
N GLU A 103 -12.59 2.17 10.89
CA GLU A 103 -12.48 1.37 12.12
C GLU A 103 -12.00 -0.06 11.82
N ALA A 104 -12.65 -0.73 10.85
CA ALA A 104 -12.26 -2.07 10.45
C ALA A 104 -10.82 -2.11 9.88
N ARG A 105 -10.40 -1.06 9.17
CA ARG A 105 -9.05 -0.93 8.65
C ARG A 105 -8.02 -0.72 9.77
N GLN A 106 -8.33 0.11 10.77
CA GLN A 106 -7.45 0.34 11.93
C GLN A 106 -7.29 -0.94 12.75
N GLN A 107 -8.37 -1.70 12.95
CA GLN A 107 -8.31 -3.03 13.59
C GLN A 107 -7.41 -3.98 12.80
N LEU A 108 -7.54 -4.02 11.47
CA LEU A 108 -6.68 -4.85 10.62
C LEU A 108 -5.21 -4.39 10.70
N TYR A 109 -4.94 -3.09 10.67
CA TYR A 109 -3.60 -2.53 10.81
C TYR A 109 -2.98 -2.92 12.16
N GLN A 110 -3.74 -2.86 13.25
CA GLN A 110 -3.27 -3.27 14.57
C GLN A 110 -2.92 -4.76 14.63
N LEU A 111 -3.68 -5.62 13.95
CA LEU A 111 -3.32 -7.05 13.84
C LEU A 111 -2.01 -7.26 13.09
N PHE A 112 -1.77 -6.50 12.01
CA PHE A 112 -0.48 -6.53 11.31
C PHE A 112 0.67 -6.10 12.22
N LEU A 113 0.50 -4.99 12.97
CA LEU A 113 1.50 -4.53 13.93
C LEU A 113 1.82 -5.59 14.99
N THR A 114 0.78 -6.21 15.56
CA THR A 114 0.95 -7.29 16.55
C THR A 114 1.71 -8.46 15.94
N ALA A 115 1.32 -8.94 14.76
CA ALA A 115 1.96 -10.09 14.12
C ALA A 115 3.43 -9.82 13.76
N VAL A 116 3.74 -8.62 13.23
CA VAL A 116 5.13 -8.23 12.92
C VAL A 116 5.97 -8.11 14.18
N SER A 117 5.40 -7.58 15.27
CA SER A 117 6.11 -7.38 16.53
C SER A 117 6.35 -8.70 17.28
N SER A 118 5.38 -9.62 17.28
CA SER A 118 5.50 -10.89 17.98
C SER A 118 6.28 -11.93 17.19
N GLY A 119 6.23 -11.88 15.85
CA GLY A 119 6.72 -12.95 14.97
C GLY A 119 5.94 -14.26 15.10
N ASP A 120 4.82 -14.28 15.83
CA ASP A 120 4.05 -15.49 16.13
C ASP A 120 3.17 -15.90 14.94
N LYS A 121 3.19 -17.19 14.59
CA LYS A 121 2.42 -17.73 13.48
C LYS A 121 0.90 -17.68 13.71
N THR A 122 0.45 -17.66 14.96
CA THR A 122 -0.96 -17.54 15.36
C THR A 122 -1.47 -16.14 15.12
N ASP A 123 -0.68 -15.12 15.48
CA ASP A 123 -1.01 -13.72 15.17
C ASP A 123 -1.08 -13.51 13.65
N TRP A 124 -0.14 -14.10 12.90
CA TRP A 124 -0.20 -14.07 11.44
C TRP A 124 -1.47 -14.74 10.88
N ARG A 125 -1.89 -15.90 11.41
CA ARG A 125 -3.16 -16.53 11.00
C ARG A 125 -4.37 -15.64 11.30
N ALA A 126 -4.34 -14.90 12.41
CA ALA A 126 -5.37 -13.92 12.74
C ALA A 126 -5.43 -12.79 11.71
N VAL A 127 -4.28 -12.27 11.27
CA VAL A 127 -4.17 -11.30 10.17
C VAL A 127 -4.80 -11.82 8.89
N ILE A 128 -4.45 -13.04 8.45
CA ILE A 128 -5.00 -13.61 7.21
C ILE A 128 -6.53 -13.74 7.28
N LYS A 129 -7.07 -14.20 8.41
CA LYS A 129 -8.52 -14.31 8.63
C LYS A 129 -9.18 -12.92 8.59
N ALA A 130 -8.61 -11.94 9.27
CA ALA A 130 -9.12 -10.57 9.31
C ALA A 130 -9.06 -9.87 7.95
N LYS A 131 -7.94 -9.97 7.22
CA LYS A 131 -7.77 -9.41 5.85
C LYS A 131 -8.86 -9.94 4.92
N LYS A 132 -9.13 -11.25 4.97
CA LYS A 132 -10.21 -11.86 4.15
C LYS A 132 -11.59 -11.31 4.48
N ASN A 133 -11.90 -11.11 5.76
CA ASN A 133 -13.17 -10.54 6.19
C ASN A 133 -13.30 -9.06 5.81
N TYR A 134 -12.25 -8.28 6.01
CA TYR A 134 -12.18 -6.87 5.61
C TYR A 134 -12.40 -6.69 4.10
N ASN A 135 -11.71 -7.49 3.28
CA ASN A 135 -11.88 -7.44 1.82
C ASN A 135 -13.32 -7.78 1.40
N ARG A 136 -13.97 -8.74 2.06
CA ARG A 136 -15.38 -9.08 1.80
C ARG A 136 -16.38 -8.00 2.23
N LEU A 137 -15.98 -7.10 3.12
CA LEU A 137 -16.82 -6.01 3.59
C LEU A 137 -16.70 -4.80 2.67
N ARG A 138 -15.51 -4.56 2.12
CA ARG A 138 -15.19 -3.42 1.25
C ARG A 138 -15.54 -3.63 -0.23
N TRP A 139 -15.38 -4.84 -0.76
CA TRP A 139 -15.57 -5.14 -2.19
C TRP A 139 -16.89 -5.88 -2.47
N ARG A 140 -17.96 -5.48 -1.78
CA ARG A 140 -19.33 -5.96 -2.02
C ARG A 140 -20.03 -5.15 -3.09
#